data_AF-A0A6G4WRN0-F1
#
_entry.id   AF-A0A6G4WRN0-F1
#
_cell.length_a   1.000
_cell.length_b   1.000
_cell.length_c   1.000
_cell.angle_alpha   90.00
_cell.angle_beta   90.00
_cell.angle_gamma   90.00
#
_symmetry.space_group_name_H-M   'P 1'
#
loop_
_entity.id
_entity.type
_entity.pdbx_description
1 polymer ?
#
loop_
_entity_poly.entity_id
_entity_poly.type
_entity_poly.pdbx_seq_one_letter_code
_entity_poly.pdbx_strand_id
1 'polypeptide(L)'
;MTHTTDGPDHGTIDAVPTRYGDTMFRSRLEADWAATLDGNRIKWHYEPETITLPSGAVYIPDFWLHELGIWIEAKGEGIPRIEKAAELAKARACRCPGDCACPWPGGELVLAGRAPLDITRTETGRWPGRGYANWETPFGPSAYYLHCPACSRNQWITLRRPWLCRACRHGLENQTAHRAIDRRVRFVESTPAGGFGDPVTEEGDEEPDAPDPGEWGDKR
;
A
#
# COMPACT_ATOMS: atom_id res chain seq x y z
N MET A 1 5.24 -51.07 23.28
CA MET A 1 4.70 -49.73 23.59
C MET A 1 5.60 -48.72 22.88
N THR A 2 5.19 -48.26 21.70
CA THR A 2 5.92 -47.28 20.90
C THR A 2 5.37 -45.90 21.22
N HIS A 3 6.17 -45.07 21.88
CA HIS A 3 5.87 -43.65 22.05
C HIS A 3 6.11 -42.94 20.71
N THR A 4 5.02 -42.49 20.09
CA THR A 4 5.05 -41.50 19.02
C THR A 4 5.29 -40.14 19.67
N THR A 5 6.39 -39.48 19.35
CA THR A 5 6.61 -38.08 19.67
C THR A 5 5.91 -37.23 18.61
N ASP A 6 4.84 -36.55 19.00
CA ASP A 6 4.24 -35.48 18.20
C ASP A 6 5.26 -34.34 18.00
N GLY A 7 5.50 -33.98 16.73
CA GLY A 7 6.25 -32.78 16.38
C GLY A 7 5.40 -31.52 16.64
N PRO A 8 6.02 -30.35 16.82
CA PRO A 8 5.29 -29.12 17.09
C PRO A 8 4.42 -28.75 15.88
N ASP A 9 3.12 -28.60 16.15
CA ASP A 9 2.12 -28.02 15.26
C ASP A 9 2.63 -26.65 14.75
N HIS A 10 2.89 -26.56 13.45
CA HIS A 10 3.16 -25.29 12.78
C HIS A 10 1.83 -24.54 12.67
N GLY A 11 1.40 -23.97 13.80
CA GLY A 11 0.18 -23.19 13.92
C GLY A 11 0.04 -22.23 12.74
N THR A 12 -0.97 -22.51 11.92
CA THR A 12 -1.35 -21.66 10.81
C THR A 12 -1.81 -20.33 11.41
N ILE A 13 -1.03 -19.27 11.22
CA ILE A 13 -1.44 -17.93 11.61
C ILE A 13 -2.57 -17.54 10.65
N ASP A 14 -3.81 -17.69 11.10
CA ASP A 14 -4.97 -17.28 10.32
C ASP A 14 -4.95 -15.75 10.14
N ALA A 15 -5.13 -15.33 8.89
CA ALA A 15 -5.26 -13.91 8.58
C ALA A 15 -6.54 -13.35 9.22
N VAL A 16 -6.44 -12.16 9.80
CA VAL A 16 -7.59 -11.47 10.43
C VAL A 16 -8.29 -10.60 9.38
N PRO A 17 -9.56 -10.90 9.02
CA PRO A 17 -10.33 -10.04 8.13
C PRO A 17 -10.46 -8.63 8.72
N THR A 18 -10.24 -7.61 7.90
CA THR A 18 -10.15 -6.22 8.37
C THR A 18 -10.96 -5.31 7.46
N ARG A 19 -11.80 -4.46 8.04
CA ARG A 19 -12.56 -3.44 7.30
C ARG A 19 -11.72 -2.18 7.12
N TYR A 20 -11.66 -1.67 5.90
CA TYR A 20 -11.14 -0.34 5.58
C TYR A 20 -12.03 0.31 4.52
N GLY A 21 -12.55 1.50 4.83
CA GLY A 21 -13.67 2.10 4.10
C GLY A 21 -14.87 1.14 4.06
N ASP A 22 -15.46 0.98 2.88
CA ASP A 22 -16.59 0.08 2.65
C ASP A 22 -16.17 -1.37 2.30
N THR A 23 -14.87 -1.64 2.21
CA THR A 23 -14.33 -2.94 1.79
C THR A 23 -13.92 -3.80 2.98
N MET A 24 -14.29 -5.08 2.94
CA MET A 24 -13.80 -6.10 3.87
C MET A 24 -12.64 -6.85 3.22
N PHE A 25 -11.44 -6.68 3.77
CA PHE A 25 -10.22 -7.35 3.32
C PHE A 25 -10.03 -8.69 4.03
N ARG A 26 -9.37 -9.63 3.36
CA ARG A 26 -9.08 -10.98 3.91
C ARG A 26 -7.98 -10.95 4.97
N SER A 27 -7.16 -9.90 4.98
CA SER A 27 -6.14 -9.70 6.00
C SER A 27 -5.98 -8.23 6.39
N ARG A 28 -5.46 -7.99 7.59
CA ARG A 28 -5.04 -6.65 8.03
C ARG A 28 -3.98 -6.05 7.11
N LEU A 29 -3.04 -6.86 6.62
CA LEU A 29 -1.99 -6.38 5.73
C LEU A 29 -2.57 -5.82 4.43
N GLU A 30 -3.57 -6.49 3.85
CA GLU A 30 -4.27 -5.97 2.67
C GLU A 30 -4.96 -4.63 2.98
N ALA A 31 -5.69 -4.53 4.10
CA ALA A 31 -6.33 -3.27 4.50
C ALA A 31 -5.31 -2.14 4.71
N ASP A 32 -4.15 -2.42 5.29
CA ASP A 32 -3.06 -1.45 5.47
C ASP A 32 -2.43 -1.04 4.12
N TRP A 33 -2.34 -1.96 3.16
CA TRP A 33 -1.92 -1.62 1.79
C TRP A 33 -2.94 -0.72 1.08
N ALA A 34 -4.24 -0.99 1.23
CA ALA A 34 -5.28 -0.11 0.72
C ALA A 34 -5.16 1.31 1.31
N ALA A 35 -5.02 1.42 2.64
CA ALA A 35 -4.81 2.70 3.31
C ALA A 35 -3.52 3.41 2.86
N THR A 36 -2.46 2.65 2.62
CA THR A 36 -1.19 3.19 2.09
C THR A 36 -1.37 3.73 0.67
N LEU A 37 -2.10 3.03 -0.20
CA LEU A 37 -2.38 3.47 -1.57
C LEU A 37 -3.22 4.76 -1.58
N ASP A 38 -4.26 4.83 -0.75
CA ASP A 38 -5.09 6.03 -0.59
C ASP A 38 -4.29 7.22 -0.04
N GLY A 39 -3.42 6.98 0.96
CA GLY A 39 -2.50 8.00 1.47
C GLY A 39 -1.54 8.56 0.42
N ASN A 40 -1.27 7.79 -0.65
CA ASN A 40 -0.46 8.22 -1.80
C ASN A 40 -1.30 8.69 -3.00
N ARG A 41 -2.63 8.82 -2.85
CA ARG A 41 -3.57 9.21 -3.91
C ARG A 41 -3.53 8.30 -5.13
N ILE A 42 -3.33 7.01 -4.90
CA ILE A 42 -3.28 5.99 -5.94
C ILE A 42 -4.61 5.23 -5.92
N LYS A 43 -5.36 5.28 -7.02
CA LYS A 43 -6.61 4.52 -7.14
C LYS A 43 -6.33 3.03 -7.32
N TRP A 44 -7.13 2.21 -6.65
CA TRP A 44 -7.00 0.76 -6.66
C TRP A 44 -8.37 0.08 -6.72
N HIS A 45 -8.39 -1.14 -7.25
CA HIS A 45 -9.49 -2.09 -7.12
C HIS A 45 -9.00 -3.30 -6.31
N TYR A 46 -9.77 -3.73 -5.32
CA TYR A 46 -9.48 -4.92 -4.53
C TYR A 46 -10.11 -6.16 -5.19
N GLU A 47 -9.35 -7.25 -5.27
CA GLU A 47 -9.77 -8.52 -5.90
C GLU A 47 -10.50 -8.33 -7.24
N PRO A 48 -9.88 -7.63 -8.21
CA PRO A 48 -10.58 -7.09 -9.37
C PRO A 48 -11.16 -8.16 -10.30
N GLU A 49 -10.46 -9.28 -10.46
CA GLU A 49 -10.89 -10.40 -11.28
C GLU A 49 -10.12 -11.69 -10.99
N THR A 50 -10.72 -12.81 -11.40
CA THR A 50 -10.07 -14.12 -11.42
C THR A 50 -9.20 -14.26 -12.67
N ILE A 51 -7.91 -14.55 -12.48
CA ILE A 51 -6.95 -14.75 -13.57
C ILE A 51 -6.58 -16.24 -13.68
N THR A 52 -6.61 -16.75 -14.91
CA THR A 52 -5.99 -18.05 -15.24
C THR A 52 -4.58 -17.81 -15.74
N LEU A 53 -3.59 -18.34 -15.02
CA LEU A 53 -2.18 -18.23 -15.35
C LEU A 53 -1.77 -19.19 -16.48
N PRO A 54 -0.64 -18.93 -17.17
CA PRO A 54 -0.10 -19.84 -18.19
C PRO A 54 0.05 -21.31 -17.74
N SER A 55 0.34 -21.54 -16.46
CA SER A 55 0.42 -22.85 -15.83
C SER A 55 -0.92 -23.57 -15.67
N GLY A 56 -2.03 -22.88 -15.97
CA GLY A 56 -3.39 -23.32 -15.70
C GLY A 56 -3.86 -22.99 -14.28
N ALA A 57 -3.00 -22.45 -13.42
CA ALA A 57 -3.38 -22.07 -12.07
C ALA A 57 -4.36 -20.89 -12.08
N VAL A 58 -5.45 -21.01 -11.33
CA VAL A 58 -6.41 -19.93 -11.12
C VAL A 58 -6.09 -19.21 -9.81
N TYR A 59 -6.12 -17.88 -9.84
CA TYR A 59 -5.92 -17.04 -8.64
C TYR A 59 -6.49 -15.63 -8.85
N ILE A 60 -6.71 -14.92 -7.74
CA ILE A 60 -7.21 -13.54 -7.71
C ILE A 60 -6.10 -12.70 -7.09
N PRO A 61 -5.51 -11.72 -7.80
CA PRO A 61 -4.56 -10.78 -7.21
C PRO A 61 -5.25 -9.86 -6.20
N ASP A 62 -4.54 -9.43 -5.16
CA ASP A 62 -5.13 -8.58 -4.12
C ASP A 62 -5.54 -7.19 -4.65
N PHE A 63 -4.68 -6.52 -5.43
CA PHE A 63 -4.95 -5.16 -5.92
C PHE A 63 -4.62 -4.94 -7.41
N TRP A 64 -5.42 -4.09 -8.05
CA TRP A 64 -5.14 -3.52 -9.37
C TRP A 64 -5.18 -1.99 -9.38
N LEU A 65 -4.04 -1.38 -9.73
CA LEU A 65 -3.85 0.06 -9.91
C LEU A 65 -4.04 0.42 -11.39
N HIS A 66 -5.27 0.40 -11.85
CA HIS A 66 -5.62 0.47 -13.28
C HIS A 66 -5.03 1.67 -14.02
N GLU A 67 -4.95 2.86 -13.40
CA GLU A 67 -4.37 4.05 -14.06
C GLU A 67 -2.86 3.92 -14.30
N LEU A 68 -2.19 3.03 -13.56
CA LEU A 68 -0.75 2.83 -13.60
C LEU A 68 -0.34 1.50 -14.23
N GLY A 69 -1.29 0.58 -14.44
CA GLY A 69 -0.97 -0.75 -14.94
C GLY A 69 -0.11 -1.54 -13.97
N ILE A 70 -0.47 -1.55 -12.68
CA ILE A 70 0.29 -2.20 -11.61
C ILE A 70 -0.63 -3.10 -10.80
N TRP A 71 -0.22 -4.36 -10.63
CA TRP A 71 -0.81 -5.30 -9.70
C TRP A 71 -0.02 -5.31 -8.39
N ILE A 72 -0.69 -5.47 -7.25
CA ILE A 72 -0.02 -5.68 -5.95
C ILE A 72 -0.59 -6.93 -5.31
N GLU A 73 0.30 -7.80 -4.85
CA GLU A 73 -0.01 -8.96 -4.02
C GLU A 73 0.54 -8.71 -2.60
N ALA A 74 -0.35 -8.56 -1.62
CA ALA A 74 0.02 -8.38 -0.22
C ALA A 74 0.44 -9.72 0.38
N LYS A 75 1.65 -9.77 0.96
CA LYS A 75 2.22 -10.98 1.56
C LYS A 75 2.97 -10.68 2.85
N GLY A 76 2.51 -11.30 3.94
CA GLY A 76 3.16 -11.23 5.25
C GLY A 76 4.55 -11.86 5.27
N GLU A 77 5.28 -11.62 6.37
CA GLU A 77 6.61 -12.19 6.61
C GLU A 77 6.56 -13.73 6.60
N GLY A 78 7.60 -14.36 6.05
CA GLY A 78 7.71 -15.82 6.04
C GLY A 78 6.74 -16.54 5.10
N ILE A 79 5.94 -15.83 4.29
CA ILE A 79 5.14 -16.42 3.22
C ILE A 79 5.92 -16.30 1.90
N PRO A 80 6.62 -17.38 1.47
CA PRO A 80 7.44 -17.35 0.26
C PRO A 80 6.62 -17.46 -1.03
N ARG A 81 5.31 -17.72 -0.93
CA ARG A 81 4.46 -18.04 -2.09
C ARG A 81 4.21 -16.82 -2.99
N ILE A 82 5.22 -16.45 -3.77
CA ILE A 82 5.17 -15.40 -4.79
C ILE A 82 5.16 -15.98 -6.20
N GLU A 83 5.06 -17.30 -6.35
CA GLU A 83 5.18 -17.98 -7.65
C GLU A 83 4.08 -17.53 -8.61
N LYS A 84 2.84 -17.45 -8.12
CA LYS A 84 1.69 -16.96 -8.92
C LYS A 84 1.87 -15.49 -9.32
N ALA A 85 2.35 -14.64 -8.41
CA ALA A 85 2.64 -13.24 -8.69
C ALA A 85 3.79 -13.09 -9.70
N ALA A 86 4.83 -13.91 -9.59
CA ALA A 86 5.94 -13.97 -10.53
C ALA A 86 5.51 -14.49 -11.91
N GLU A 87 4.59 -15.45 -11.95
CA GLU A 87 4.01 -15.94 -13.18
C GLU A 87 3.14 -14.88 -13.87
N LEU A 88 2.30 -14.17 -13.11
CA LEU A 88 1.56 -13.02 -13.63
C LEU A 88 2.51 -11.96 -14.20
N ALA A 89 3.56 -11.62 -13.46
CA ALA A 89 4.55 -10.63 -13.90
C ALA A 89 5.17 -11.03 -15.25
N LYS A 90 5.51 -12.32 -15.42
CA LYS A 90 6.02 -12.85 -16.69
C LYS A 90 4.99 -12.75 -17.82
N ALA A 91 3.71 -13.03 -17.51
CA ALA A 91 2.62 -13.04 -18.49
C ALA A 91 2.19 -11.63 -18.92
N ARG A 92 2.29 -10.63 -18.03
CA ARG A 92 1.81 -9.26 -18.28
C ARG A 92 2.91 -8.26 -18.68
N ALA A 93 4.19 -8.64 -18.58
CA ALA A 93 5.29 -7.84 -19.08
C ALA A 93 5.29 -7.74 -20.62
N CYS A 94 5.58 -6.56 -21.21
CA CYS A 94 5.88 -6.51 -22.65
C CYS A 94 7.33 -6.93 -22.91
N ARG A 95 7.51 -7.71 -23.98
CA ARG A 95 8.80 -8.07 -24.58
C ARG A 95 8.96 -7.43 -25.95
N CYS A 96 8.72 -6.13 -26.02
CA CYS A 96 8.78 -5.36 -27.24
C CYS A 96 10.26 -5.09 -27.62
N PRO A 97 10.72 -5.45 -28.83
CA PRO A 97 12.11 -5.24 -29.27
C PRO A 97 12.41 -3.82 -29.78
N GLY A 98 11.38 -2.99 -29.98
CA GLY A 98 11.47 -1.61 -30.45
C GLY A 98 10.24 -0.81 -30.02
N ASP A 99 9.64 -0.04 -30.93
CA ASP A 99 8.41 0.72 -30.67
C ASP A 99 7.29 -0.18 -30.10
N CYS A 100 6.74 0.21 -28.95
CA CYS A 100 5.79 -0.59 -28.17
C CYS A 100 4.42 0.11 -28.16
N ALA A 101 3.40 -0.60 -28.62
CA ALA A 101 2.00 -0.19 -28.52
C ALA A 101 1.37 -0.52 -27.16
N CYS A 102 2.17 -0.99 -26.21
CA CYS A 102 1.69 -1.42 -24.91
C CYS A 102 1.12 -0.22 -24.14
N PRO A 103 -0.01 -0.40 -23.43
CA PRO A 103 -0.63 0.66 -22.65
C PRO A 103 0.27 1.23 -21.54
N TRP A 104 1.28 0.47 -21.10
CA TRP A 104 2.29 0.92 -20.14
C TRP A 104 3.72 0.59 -20.58
N PRO A 105 4.71 1.46 -20.30
CA PRO A 105 6.12 1.17 -20.58
C PRO A 105 6.57 -0.14 -19.93
N GLY A 106 7.05 -1.07 -20.76
CA GLY A 106 7.47 -2.41 -20.29
C GLY A 106 6.33 -3.39 -19.98
N GLY A 107 5.07 -3.06 -20.31
CA GLY A 107 3.89 -3.83 -19.93
C GLY A 107 3.40 -3.51 -18.52
N GLU A 108 2.50 -4.32 -18.00
CA GLU A 108 2.01 -4.19 -16.62
C GLU A 108 3.10 -4.63 -15.63
N LEU A 109 3.10 -4.02 -14.46
CA LEU A 109 4.03 -4.33 -13.37
C LEU A 109 3.31 -5.14 -12.30
N VAL A 110 4.01 -6.02 -11.62
CA VAL A 110 3.50 -6.73 -10.44
C VAL A 110 4.45 -6.48 -9.28
N LEU A 111 3.90 -6.07 -8.14
CA LEU A 111 4.62 -5.88 -6.88
C LEU A 111 4.15 -6.91 -5.86
N ALA A 112 5.09 -7.43 -5.07
CA ALA A 112 4.73 -8.03 -3.79
C ALA A 112 4.80 -6.94 -2.72
N GLY A 113 3.66 -6.61 -2.13
CA GLY A 113 3.54 -5.71 -1.00
C GLY A 113 3.82 -6.46 0.30
N ARG A 114 4.94 -6.18 0.94
CA ARG A 114 5.38 -6.87 2.16
C ARG A 114 4.88 -6.16 3.41
N ALA A 115 5.11 -6.79 4.56
CA ALA A 115 5.03 -6.10 5.85
C ALA A 115 5.96 -4.87 5.85
N PRO A 116 5.56 -3.77 6.48
CA PRO A 116 6.30 -2.51 6.48
C PRO A 116 7.73 -2.67 7.00
N LEU A 117 8.64 -1.85 6.46
CA LEU A 117 9.98 -1.70 7.00
C LEU A 117 9.96 -1.00 8.36
N ASP A 118 10.99 -1.32 9.17
CA ASP A 118 11.32 -0.69 10.45
C ASP A 118 10.25 -0.83 11.54
N ILE A 119 9.68 -2.03 11.67
CA ILE A 119 8.77 -2.30 12.78
C ILE A 119 9.27 -3.45 13.65
N THR A 120 9.44 -3.16 14.94
CA THR A 120 9.39 -4.20 15.98
C THR A 120 7.93 -4.36 16.40
N ARG A 121 7.42 -5.59 16.38
CA ARG A 121 6.06 -5.89 16.84
C ARG A 121 5.92 -5.42 18.30
N THR A 122 4.89 -4.66 18.64
CA THR A 122 4.64 -4.32 20.05
C THR A 122 4.35 -5.60 20.83
N GLU A 123 4.54 -5.57 22.15
CA GLU A 123 4.19 -6.69 23.05
C GLU A 123 2.73 -7.13 22.89
N THR A 124 1.85 -6.24 22.43
CA THR A 124 0.43 -6.48 22.15
C THR A 124 0.14 -7.08 20.77
N GLY A 125 1.16 -7.39 19.96
CA GLY A 125 0.99 -7.94 18.62
C GLY A 125 0.52 -6.92 17.57
N ARG A 126 0.47 -5.62 17.90
CA ARG A 126 0.16 -4.55 16.95
C ARG A 126 1.44 -4.03 16.30
N TRP A 127 1.33 -3.54 15.08
CA TRP A 127 2.38 -2.75 14.45
C TRP A 127 2.32 -1.32 15.07
N PRO A 128 3.44 -0.66 15.39
CA PRO A 128 3.47 0.78 15.61
C PRO A 128 3.19 1.52 14.30
N GLY A 129 2.37 2.58 14.35
CA GLY A 129 1.98 3.42 13.21
C GLY A 129 3.10 4.26 12.57
N ARG A 130 4.34 3.75 12.58
CA ARG A 130 5.56 4.35 12.04
C ARG A 130 6.30 3.30 11.22
N GLY A 131 5.73 2.90 10.08
CA GLY A 131 6.39 2.04 9.10
C GLY A 131 6.61 2.73 7.75
N TYR A 132 7.42 2.11 6.90
CA TYR A 132 7.56 2.48 5.50
C TYR A 132 7.11 1.34 4.59
N ALA A 133 6.42 1.68 3.50
CA ALA A 133 5.93 0.68 2.56
C ALA A 133 7.11 -0.14 2.02
N ASN A 134 6.95 -1.45 2.07
CA ASN A 134 7.97 -2.39 1.68
C ASN A 134 7.50 -3.16 0.45
N TRP A 135 8.21 -3.03 -0.66
CA TRP A 135 7.82 -3.72 -1.89
C TRP A 135 9.01 -4.38 -2.55
N GLU A 136 8.70 -5.39 -3.34
CA GLU A 136 9.65 -6.03 -4.24
C GLU A 136 8.94 -6.43 -5.54
N THR A 137 9.73 -6.75 -6.56
CA THR A 137 9.24 -7.26 -7.84
C THR A 137 9.46 -8.77 -7.88
N PRO A 138 8.40 -9.60 -7.92
CA PRO A 138 8.53 -11.06 -7.95
C PRO A 138 9.27 -11.60 -9.17
N PHE A 139 9.27 -10.84 -10.27
CA PHE A 139 10.01 -11.15 -11.50
C PHE A 139 10.31 -9.88 -12.27
N GLY A 140 11.44 -9.86 -12.99
CA GLY A 140 11.83 -8.76 -13.86
C GLY A 140 12.63 -7.66 -13.15
N PRO A 141 12.74 -6.47 -13.76
CA PRO A 141 13.49 -5.35 -13.20
C PRO A 141 12.87 -4.85 -11.90
N SER A 142 13.71 -4.36 -10.97
CA SER A 142 13.26 -3.73 -9.74
C SER A 142 12.33 -2.55 -10.01
N ALA A 143 11.34 -2.39 -9.13
CA ALA A 143 10.42 -1.27 -9.13
C ALA A 143 10.89 -0.14 -8.21
N TYR A 144 10.73 1.09 -8.68
CA TYR A 144 11.12 2.30 -7.98
C TYR A 144 9.94 3.25 -7.89
N TYR A 145 9.74 3.82 -6.70
CA TYR A 145 8.70 4.78 -6.41
C TYR A 145 9.16 6.21 -6.74
N LEU A 146 8.28 7.00 -7.36
CA LEU A 146 8.51 8.42 -7.61
C LEU A 146 7.21 9.20 -7.81
N HIS A 147 7.35 10.51 -7.84
CA HIS A 147 6.29 11.45 -8.19
C HIS A 147 6.49 12.00 -9.62
N CYS A 148 5.44 11.96 -10.44
CA CYS A 148 5.45 12.60 -11.76
C CYS A 148 5.01 14.07 -11.65
N PRO A 149 5.85 15.04 -12.06
CA PRO A 149 5.53 16.46 -11.90
C PRO A 149 4.42 16.94 -12.86
N ALA A 150 4.22 16.25 -13.99
CA ALA A 150 3.26 16.67 -15.00
C ALA A 150 1.81 16.30 -14.68
N CYS A 151 1.58 15.14 -14.05
CA CYS A 151 0.22 14.69 -13.71
C CYS A 151 0.01 14.46 -12.21
N SER A 152 1.00 14.83 -11.39
CA SER A 152 1.01 14.71 -9.93
C SER A 152 0.77 13.30 -9.38
N ARG A 153 0.88 12.25 -10.21
CA ARG A 153 0.72 10.87 -9.78
C ARG A 153 1.98 10.34 -9.12
N ASN A 154 1.77 9.81 -7.92
CA ASN A 154 2.67 8.89 -7.26
C ASN A 154 2.56 7.51 -7.93
N GLN A 155 3.69 6.86 -8.17
CA GLN A 155 3.71 5.62 -8.94
C GLN A 155 4.97 4.81 -8.71
N TRP A 156 4.92 3.53 -9.09
CA TRP A 156 6.10 2.70 -9.29
C TRP A 156 6.42 2.58 -10.77
N ILE A 157 7.69 2.68 -11.13
CA ILE A 157 8.20 2.42 -12.48
C ILE A 157 9.32 1.38 -12.44
N THR A 158 9.66 0.83 -13.60
CA THR A 158 10.97 0.19 -13.80
C THR A 158 11.91 1.21 -14.43
N LEU A 159 13.22 1.12 -14.18
CA LEU A 159 14.21 1.99 -14.83
C LEU A 159 14.59 1.51 -16.25
N ARG A 160 13.63 0.90 -16.98
CA ARG A 160 13.81 0.55 -18.39
C ARG A 160 13.52 1.77 -19.25
N ARG A 161 14.46 2.17 -20.10
CA ARG A 161 14.31 3.33 -20.99
C ARG A 161 13.25 3.09 -22.09
N PRO A 162 12.55 4.15 -22.56
CA PRO A 162 12.55 5.51 -21.99
C PRO A 162 11.84 5.54 -20.63
N TRP A 163 12.29 6.41 -19.72
CA TRP A 163 11.70 6.51 -18.38
C TRP A 163 10.47 7.40 -18.46
N LEU A 164 9.31 6.79 -18.62
CA LEU A 164 8.05 7.50 -18.80
C LEU A 164 7.11 7.25 -17.64
N CYS A 165 6.37 8.28 -17.27
CA CYS A 165 5.23 8.18 -16.37
C CYS A 165 4.23 7.15 -16.92
N ARG A 166 3.84 6.18 -16.09
CA ARG A 166 2.93 5.11 -16.49
C ARG A 166 1.53 5.63 -16.82
N ALA A 167 1.13 6.75 -16.23
CA ALA A 167 -0.18 7.36 -16.49
C ALA A 167 -0.20 8.34 -17.66
N CYS A 168 0.72 9.31 -17.69
CA CYS A 168 0.68 10.42 -18.67
C CYS A 168 1.81 10.40 -19.71
N ARG A 169 2.71 9.42 -19.66
CA ARG A 169 3.87 9.28 -20.55
C ARG A 169 4.87 10.44 -20.53
N HIS A 170 4.77 11.37 -19.59
CA HIS A 170 5.80 12.40 -19.37
C HIS A 170 7.16 11.77 -19.05
N GLY A 171 8.25 12.35 -19.56
CA GLY A 171 9.62 11.93 -19.26
C GLY A 171 9.98 12.12 -17.79
N LEU A 172 10.67 11.14 -17.21
CA LEU A 172 11.02 11.08 -15.79
C LEU A 172 12.54 11.06 -15.57
N GLU A 173 13.33 11.41 -16.59
CA GLU A 173 14.80 11.34 -16.57
C GLU A 173 15.43 12.17 -15.44
N ASN A 174 14.77 13.26 -15.04
CA ASN A 174 15.24 14.17 -14.00
C ASN A 174 14.64 13.90 -12.62
N GLN A 175 13.77 12.88 -12.49
CA GLN A 175 13.11 12.57 -11.23
C GLN A 175 13.94 11.56 -10.41
N THR A 176 14.07 11.83 -9.12
CA THR A 176 14.68 10.86 -8.20
C THR A 176 13.73 9.69 -8.00
N ALA A 177 14.23 8.48 -8.27
CA ALA A 177 13.51 7.23 -8.07
C ALA A 177 13.97 6.56 -6.78
N HIS A 178 13.03 6.08 -5.98
CA HIS A 178 13.26 5.54 -4.64
C HIS A 178 12.99 4.04 -4.56
N ARG A 179 13.84 3.29 -3.87
CA ARG A 179 13.60 1.90 -3.47
C ARG A 179 12.81 1.86 -2.17
N ALA A 180 12.28 0.69 -1.81
CA ALA A 180 11.63 0.46 -0.53
C ALA A 180 12.53 0.89 0.65
N ILE A 181 13.79 0.46 0.62
CA ILE A 181 14.79 0.75 1.67
C ILE A 181 15.13 2.24 1.83
N ASP A 182 14.77 3.08 0.87
CA ASP A 182 15.00 4.53 0.95
C ASP A 182 13.91 5.24 1.78
N ARG A 183 12.89 4.50 2.27
CA ARG A 183 11.92 4.93 3.31
C ARG A 183 11.17 6.22 2.95
N ARG A 184 10.69 6.32 1.71
CA ARG A 184 9.96 7.50 1.21
C ARG A 184 8.45 7.37 1.23
N VAL A 185 7.93 6.16 1.21
CA VAL A 185 6.49 5.90 1.22
C VAL A 185 6.10 5.51 2.64
N ARG A 186 5.28 6.34 3.31
CA ARG A 186 4.74 5.99 4.63
C ARG A 186 3.80 4.81 4.48
N PHE A 187 3.93 3.84 5.37
CA PHE A 187 2.95 2.76 5.51
C PHE A 187 1.85 3.23 6.46
N VAL A 188 0.60 3.13 6.02
CA VAL A 188 -0.57 3.56 6.79
C VAL A 188 -1.23 2.34 7.38
N GLU A 189 -1.36 2.31 8.71
CA GLU A 189 -2.19 1.30 9.36
C GLU A 189 -3.66 1.65 9.19
N SER A 190 -4.42 0.70 8.66
CA SER A 190 -5.87 0.75 8.70
C SER A 190 -6.30 0.76 10.17
N THR A 191 -7.03 1.80 10.56
CA THR A 191 -7.74 1.76 11.84
C THR A 191 -8.96 0.88 11.61
N PRO A 192 -9.10 -0.26 12.32
CA PRO A 192 -10.34 -1.01 12.26
C PRO A 192 -11.45 -0.05 12.64
N ALA A 193 -12.54 0.01 11.87
CA ALA A 193 -13.71 0.77 12.27
C ALA A 193 -14.20 0.24 13.63
N GLY A 194 -13.80 0.89 14.72
CA GLY A 194 -14.32 0.68 16.05
C GLY A 194 -15.70 1.30 16.12
N GLY A 195 -16.64 0.59 16.75
CA GLY A 195 -18.06 0.92 16.81
C GLY A 195 -18.37 2.36 17.24
N PHE A 196 -19.55 2.80 16.79
CA PHE A 196 -20.29 3.99 17.23
C PHE A 196 -19.58 4.81 18.32
N GLY A 197 -18.76 5.76 17.88
CA GLY A 197 -18.48 6.96 18.65
C GLY A 197 -19.42 8.03 18.15
N ASP A 198 -20.31 8.50 19.03
CA ASP A 198 -21.20 9.63 18.78
C ASP A 198 -20.42 10.85 18.23
N PRO A 199 -21.06 11.71 17.43
CA PRO A 199 -20.42 12.92 16.95
C PRO A 199 -19.99 13.77 18.14
N VAL A 200 -18.70 14.08 18.20
CA VAL A 200 -18.16 15.11 19.08
C VAL A 200 -18.92 16.41 18.77
N THR A 201 -19.78 16.82 19.70
CA THR A 201 -20.28 18.19 19.75
C THR A 201 -19.08 19.07 20.09
N GLU A 202 -18.73 19.98 19.17
CA GLU A 202 -17.86 21.11 19.48
C GLU A 202 -18.53 21.94 20.58
N GLU A 203 -18.10 21.74 21.83
CA GLU A 203 -18.32 22.74 22.87
C GLU A 203 -17.42 23.93 22.54
N GLY A 204 -18.06 25.06 22.22
CA GLY A 204 -17.39 26.30 21.88
C GLY A 204 -16.52 26.78 23.04
N ASP A 205 -15.32 27.23 22.70
CA ASP A 205 -14.44 27.94 23.60
C ASP A 205 -15.15 29.22 24.11
N GLU A 206 -15.56 29.23 25.38
CA GLU A 206 -15.92 30.47 26.09
C GLU A 206 -14.62 31.27 26.32
N GLU A 207 -14.49 32.35 25.55
CA GLU A 207 -13.49 33.40 25.73
C GLU A 207 -13.79 34.14 27.06
N PRO A 208 -12.84 34.26 28.01
CA PRO A 208 -13.11 34.96 29.26
C PRO A 208 -13.21 36.47 29.02
N ASP A 209 -14.32 37.06 29.45
CA ASP A 209 -14.63 38.49 29.39
C ASP A 209 -13.46 39.37 29.87
N ALA A 210 -13.07 40.32 29.01
CA ALA A 210 -12.17 41.41 29.36
C ALA A 210 -12.85 42.35 30.38
N PRO A 211 -12.13 42.85 31.41
CA PRO A 211 -12.72 43.79 32.35
C PRO A 211 -13.00 45.16 31.71
N ASP A 212 -14.19 45.68 32.01
CA ASP A 212 -14.76 46.97 31.57
C ASP A 212 -13.88 48.17 32.00
N PRO A 213 -13.44 49.05 31.08
CA PRO A 213 -12.68 50.24 31.42
C PRO A 213 -13.65 51.41 31.68
N GLY A 214 -14.20 51.50 32.90
CA GLY A 214 -15.03 52.65 33.22
C GLY A 214 -15.54 52.71 34.66
N GLU A 215 -14.76 53.31 35.56
CA GLU A 215 -15.29 54.31 36.51
C GLU A 215 -14.14 55.00 37.25
N TRP A 216 -13.71 56.16 36.73
CA TRP A 216 -13.09 57.19 37.55
C TRP A 216 -14.21 58.01 38.18
N GLY A 217 -14.31 57.96 39.52
CA GLY A 217 -15.33 58.68 40.28
C GLY A 217 -14.86 59.00 41.69
N ASP A 218 -14.12 60.09 41.80
CA ASP A 218 -13.83 60.94 42.97
C ASP A 218 -14.73 60.77 44.21
N LYS A 219 -14.11 60.67 45.40
CA LYS A 219 -14.46 61.48 46.58
C LYS A 219 -13.41 61.34 47.69
N ARG A 220 -12.70 62.46 47.89
CA ARG A 220 -12.18 63.06 49.14
C ARG A 220 -12.18 62.22 50.42
#